data_AF-A0A918E2Z2-F1
#
_entry.id   AF-A0A918E2Z2-F1
#
_cell.length_a   1.000
_cell.length_b   1.000
_cell.length_c   1.000
_cell.angle_alpha   90.00
_cell.angle_beta   90.00
_cell.angle_gamma   90.00
#
_symmetry.space_group_name_H-M   'P 1'
#
loop_
_entity.id
_entity.type
_entity.pdbx_description
1 polymer ?
#
loop_
_entity_poly.entity_id
_entity_poly.type
_entity_poly.pdbx_seq_one_letter_code
_entity_poly.pdbx_strand_id
1 'polypeptide(L)'
;MSTASETPVLDTLAAMTVDSIERCGLAPDMLLLTRVAALAAADAPPISYAAHIGPALRAGLSAEQLQDVLVAIAPIVGTARVMTAAGNIAQALGIAIAVADSEAEGRG
;
A
#
# COMPACT_ATOMS: atom_id res chain seq x y z
N MET A 1 27.59 -19.76 12.03
CA MET A 1 26.92 -19.95 10.73
C MET A 1 25.60 -19.20 10.82
N SER A 2 25.45 -18.04 10.18
CA SER A 2 24.13 -17.38 10.14
C SER A 2 23.19 -18.31 9.40
N THR A 3 22.15 -18.80 10.06
CA THR A 3 21.05 -19.46 9.38
C THR A 3 20.43 -18.43 8.44
N ALA A 4 20.42 -18.72 7.14
CA ALA A 4 19.74 -17.86 6.19
C ALA A 4 18.27 -17.75 6.58
N SER A 5 17.69 -16.56 6.42
CA SER A 5 16.25 -16.38 6.63
C SER A 5 15.47 -17.28 5.67
N GLU A 6 14.33 -17.78 6.12
CA GLU A 6 13.36 -18.52 5.30
C GLU A 6 12.67 -17.60 4.27
N THR A 7 12.68 -16.28 4.50
CA THR A 7 12.05 -15.25 3.67
C THR A 7 13.01 -14.10 3.34
N PRO A 8 14.18 -14.36 2.77
CA PRO A 8 15.26 -13.37 2.67
C PRO A 8 14.85 -12.13 1.85
N VAL A 9 13.96 -12.30 0.85
CA VAL A 9 13.41 -11.20 0.06
C VAL A 9 12.46 -10.34 0.91
N LEU A 10 11.51 -10.94 1.62
CA LEU A 10 10.55 -10.19 2.45
C LEU A 10 11.25 -9.50 3.61
N ASP A 11 12.22 -10.16 4.23
CA ASP A 11 13.00 -9.59 5.33
C ASP A 11 13.78 -8.35 4.87
N THR A 12 14.39 -8.43 3.69
CA THR A 12 15.10 -7.29 3.09
C THR A 12 14.13 -6.14 2.82
N LEU A 13 12.98 -6.42 2.20
CA LEU A 13 11.98 -5.39 1.91
C LEU A 13 11.36 -4.80 3.18
N ALA A 14 11.16 -5.61 4.22
CA ALA A 14 10.67 -5.16 5.52
C ALA A 14 11.68 -4.22 6.18
N ALA A 15 12.97 -4.59 6.20
CA ALA A 15 14.04 -3.73 6.70
C ALA A 15 14.11 -2.41 5.93
N MET A 16 14.09 -2.45 4.59
CA MET A 16 14.04 -1.24 3.76
C MET A 16 12.82 -0.36 4.06
N THR A 17 11.66 -0.97 4.30
CA THR A 17 10.41 -0.26 4.61
C THR A 17 10.49 0.42 5.98
N VAL A 18 11.03 -0.27 7.00
CA VAL A 18 11.25 0.26 8.34
C VAL A 18 12.23 1.43 8.30
N ASP A 19 13.40 1.24 7.69
CA ASP A 19 14.40 2.31 7.53
C ASP A 19 13.82 3.53 6.81
N SER A 20 12.99 3.30 5.78
CA SER A 20 12.30 4.37 5.06
C SER A 20 11.31 5.13 5.95
N ILE A 21 10.59 4.47 6.85
CA ILE A 21 9.65 5.13 7.78
C ILE A 21 10.43 5.97 8.79
N GLU A 22 11.48 5.42 9.40
CA GLU A 22 12.27 6.08 10.43
C GLU A 22 13.01 7.32 9.92
N ARG A 23 13.45 7.29 8.65
CA ARG A 23 14.21 8.39 8.02
C ARG A 23 13.33 9.43 7.34
N CYS A 24 12.04 9.16 7.13
CA CYS A 24 11.15 10.07 6.42
C CYS A 24 10.50 11.08 7.38
N GLY A 25 10.68 12.37 7.12
CA GLY A 25 10.07 13.45 7.91
C GLY A 25 8.64 13.84 7.51
N LEU A 26 7.99 13.09 6.60
CA LEU A 26 6.60 13.36 6.23
C LEU A 26 5.66 12.94 7.36
N ALA A 27 4.53 13.65 7.47
CA ALA A 27 3.43 13.19 8.31
C ALA A 27 2.93 11.80 7.83
N PRO A 28 2.42 10.94 8.72
CA PRO A 28 2.07 9.55 8.36
C PRO A 28 1.07 9.43 7.20
N ASP A 29 0.08 10.31 7.14
CA ASP A 29 -0.90 10.42 6.07
C ASP A 29 -0.22 10.77 4.73
N MET A 30 0.66 11.77 4.72
CA MET A 30 1.41 12.20 3.54
C MET A 30 2.38 11.13 3.05
N LEU A 31 3.04 10.40 3.96
CA LEU A 31 3.89 9.27 3.62
C LEU A 31 3.10 8.18 2.89
N LEU A 32 1.92 7.83 3.39
CA LEU A 32 1.08 6.79 2.82
C LEU A 32 0.52 7.19 1.45
N LEU A 33 -0.01 8.41 1.32
CA LEU A 33 -0.48 8.95 0.05
C LEU A 33 0.65 9.00 -1.00
N THR A 34 1.85 9.38 -0.58
CA THR A 34 3.04 9.40 -1.46
C THR A 34 3.43 7.99 -1.92
N ARG A 35 3.39 7.00 -1.02
CA ARG A 35 3.65 5.60 -1.38
C ARG A 35 2.60 5.06 -2.35
N VAL A 36 1.33 5.38 -2.15
CA VAL A 36 0.27 4.98 -3.08
C VAL A 36 0.43 5.64 -4.45
N ALA A 37 0.78 6.93 -4.50
CA ALA A 37 1.12 7.62 -5.75
C ALA A 37 2.28 6.94 -6.49
N ALA A 38 3.32 6.52 -5.75
CA ALA A 38 4.46 5.81 -6.31
C ALA A 38 4.08 4.42 -6.84
N LEU A 39 3.22 3.67 -6.13
CA LEU A 39 2.68 2.38 -6.60
C LEU A 39 1.87 2.55 -7.89
N ALA A 40 1.03 3.59 -7.95
CA ALA A 40 0.28 3.94 -9.15
C ALA A 40 1.23 4.25 -10.31
N ALA A 41 2.23 5.11 -10.09
CA ALA A 41 3.25 5.43 -11.10
C ALA A 41 4.05 4.19 -11.55
N ALA A 42 4.33 3.24 -10.66
CA ALA A 42 5.06 2.02 -10.95
C ALA A 42 4.21 0.92 -11.63
N ASP A 43 2.90 1.13 -11.80
CA ASP A 43 1.96 0.10 -12.27
C ASP A 43 1.99 -1.17 -11.38
N ALA A 44 2.00 -0.95 -10.06
CA ALA A 44 2.14 -2.03 -9.10
C ALA A 44 0.92 -2.98 -9.09
N PRO A 45 1.11 -4.28 -8.76
CA PRO A 45 0.02 -5.24 -8.64
C PRO A 45 -0.84 -4.97 -7.39
N PRO A 46 -2.11 -5.42 -7.36
CA PRO A 46 -3.06 -5.21 -6.26
C PRO A 46 -2.51 -5.49 -4.86
N ILE A 47 -1.75 -6.59 -4.69
CA ILE A 47 -1.21 -6.97 -3.38
C ILE A 47 -0.28 -5.91 -2.77
N SER A 48 0.38 -5.09 -3.60
CA SER A 48 1.26 -4.01 -3.15
C SER A 48 0.47 -2.89 -2.44
N TYR A 49 -0.77 -2.63 -2.88
CA TYR A 49 -1.65 -1.66 -2.24
C TYR A 49 -2.23 -2.21 -0.94
N ALA A 50 -2.49 -3.52 -0.84
CA ALA A 50 -3.09 -4.14 0.34
C ALA A 50 -2.24 -3.93 1.60
N ALA A 51 -0.90 -3.96 1.47
CA ALA A 51 0.04 -3.68 2.55
C ALA A 51 -0.12 -2.27 3.17
N HIS A 52 -0.80 -1.34 2.47
CA HIS A 52 -0.98 0.04 2.88
C HIS A 52 -2.38 0.34 3.43
N ILE A 53 -3.35 -0.58 3.33
CA ILE A 53 -4.74 -0.36 3.76
C ILE A 53 -4.85 -0.23 5.28
N GLY A 54 -4.32 -1.18 6.04
CA GLY A 54 -4.33 -1.12 7.50
C GLY A 54 -3.66 0.15 8.06
N PRO A 55 -2.43 0.49 7.62
CA PRO A 55 -1.80 1.77 7.95
C PRO A 55 -2.64 3.00 7.56
N ALA A 56 -3.26 3.02 6.39
CA ALA A 56 -4.10 4.13 5.94
C ALA A 56 -5.33 4.35 6.83
N LEU A 57 -6.01 3.27 7.21
CA LEU A 57 -7.14 3.34 8.15
C LEU A 57 -6.72 3.89 9.52
N ARG A 58 -5.57 3.45 10.05
CA ARG A 58 -5.03 3.97 11.32
C ARG A 58 -4.59 5.43 11.24
N ALA A 59 -4.14 5.87 10.08
CA ALA A 59 -3.80 7.27 9.81
C ALA A 59 -5.03 8.15 9.53
N GLY A 60 -6.25 7.59 9.52
CA GLY A 60 -7.48 8.32 9.27
C GLY A 60 -7.64 8.78 7.82
N LEU A 61 -6.97 8.12 6.88
CA LEU A 61 -7.10 8.44 5.46
C LEU A 61 -8.48 8.07 4.94
N SER A 62 -9.08 8.99 4.20
CA SER A 62 -10.36 8.81 3.51
C SER A 62 -10.17 8.29 2.09
N ALA A 63 -11.23 7.70 1.52
CA ALA A 63 -11.24 7.29 0.12
C ALA A 63 -11.16 8.51 -0.82
N GLU A 64 -11.66 9.66 -0.39
CA GLU A 64 -11.60 10.93 -1.10
C GLU A 64 -10.15 11.41 -1.24
N GLN A 65 -9.35 11.38 -0.16
CA GLN A 65 -7.93 11.75 -0.23
C GLN A 65 -7.13 10.86 -1.19
N LEU A 66 -7.48 9.57 -1.27
CA LEU A 66 -6.86 8.67 -2.22
C LEU A 66 -7.27 9.01 -3.67
N GLN A 67 -8.54 9.33 -3.90
CA GLN A 67 -9.01 9.81 -5.21
C GLN A 67 -8.31 11.11 -5.61
N ASP A 68 -8.14 12.04 -4.67
CA ASP A 68 -7.44 13.30 -4.89
C ASP A 68 -5.98 13.07 -5.33
N VAL A 69 -5.31 12.06 -4.76
CA VAL A 69 -3.97 11.64 -5.22
C VAL A 69 -4.01 11.15 -6.66
N LEU A 70 -4.96 10.28 -7.02
CA LEU A 70 -5.09 9.77 -8.38
C LEU A 70 -5.39 10.89 -9.39
N VAL A 71 -6.25 11.84 -9.02
CA VAL A 71 -6.53 13.06 -9.80
C VAL A 71 -5.27 13.90 -9.95
N ALA A 72 -4.52 14.11 -8.86
CA ALA A 72 -3.30 14.92 -8.87
C ALA A 72 -2.19 14.34 -9.76
N ILE A 73 -2.01 13.02 -9.77
CA ILE A 73 -0.96 12.37 -10.58
C ILE A 73 -1.39 12.07 -12.01
N ALA A 74 -2.70 12.09 -12.31
CA ALA A 74 -3.24 11.77 -13.63
C ALA A 74 -2.52 12.45 -14.81
N PRO A 75 -2.23 13.76 -14.80
CA PRO A 75 -1.52 14.40 -15.90
C PRO A 75 -0.06 13.97 -16.03
N ILE A 76 0.52 13.38 -15.00
CA ILE A 76 1.92 12.93 -14.96
C ILE A 76 2.05 11.49 -15.44
N VAL A 77 1.16 10.60 -14.99
CA VAL A 77 1.28 9.15 -15.23
C VAL A 77 0.38 8.62 -16.34
N GLY A 78 -0.62 9.40 -16.76
CA GLY A 78 -1.56 9.10 -17.83
C GLY A 78 -2.77 8.26 -17.41
N THR A 79 -3.86 8.39 -18.17
CA THR A 79 -5.18 7.81 -17.86
C THR A 79 -5.14 6.29 -17.67
N ALA A 80 -4.43 5.56 -18.53
CA ALA A 80 -4.38 4.10 -18.45
C ALA A 80 -3.83 3.63 -17.08
N ARG A 81 -2.77 4.29 -16.60
CA ARG A 81 -2.13 3.94 -15.33
C ARG A 81 -2.99 4.31 -14.13
N VAL A 82 -3.69 5.45 -14.20
CA VAL A 82 -4.67 5.83 -13.17
C VAL A 82 -5.80 4.81 -13.06
N MET A 83 -6.36 4.38 -14.20
CA MET A 83 -7.45 3.40 -14.21
C MET A 83 -6.99 2.05 -13.66
N THR A 84 -5.80 1.59 -14.04
CA THR A 84 -5.22 0.36 -13.47
C THR A 84 -5.01 0.48 -11.96
N ALA A 85 -4.44 1.60 -11.49
CA ALA A 85 -4.24 1.83 -10.06
C ALA A 85 -5.58 1.83 -9.29
N ALA A 86 -6.61 2.51 -9.79
CA ALA A 86 -7.93 2.53 -9.18
C ALA A 86 -8.52 1.13 -9.03
N GLY A 87 -8.46 0.31 -10.09
CA GLY A 87 -8.91 -1.09 -10.05
C GLY A 87 -8.09 -1.94 -9.07
N ASN A 88 -6.77 -1.77 -9.07
CA ASN A 88 -5.88 -2.51 -8.17
C ASN A 88 -6.10 -2.15 -6.70
N ILE A 89 -6.40 -0.89 -6.39
CA ILE A 89 -6.73 -0.47 -5.03
C ILE A 89 -8.08 -1.06 -4.58
N ALA A 90 -9.10 -1.06 -5.45
CA ALA A 90 -10.38 -1.70 -5.14
C ALA A 90 -10.22 -3.20 -4.89
N GLN A 91 -9.42 -3.89 -5.71
CA GLN A 91 -9.11 -5.30 -5.50
C GLN A 91 -8.32 -5.54 -4.22
N ALA A 92 -7.36 -4.67 -3.89
CA ALA A 92 -6.60 -4.73 -2.65
C ALA A 92 -7.49 -4.62 -1.41
N LEU A 93 -8.51 -3.76 -1.46
CA LEU A 93 -9.51 -3.65 -0.40
C LEU A 93 -10.30 -4.95 -0.24
N GLY A 94 -10.73 -5.55 -1.35
CA GLY A 94 -11.39 -6.86 -1.34
C GLY A 94 -10.51 -7.96 -0.72
N ILE A 95 -9.21 -7.97 -1.04
CA ILE A 95 -8.23 -8.90 -0.44
C ILE A 95 -8.13 -8.66 1.07
N ALA A 96 -7.99 -7.40 1.50
CA ALA A 96 -7.85 -7.06 2.91
C ALA A 96 -9.09 -7.46 3.74
N ILE A 97 -10.30 -7.28 3.18
CA ILE A 97 -11.56 -7.73 3.79
C ILE A 97 -11.58 -9.26 3.92
N ALA A 98 -11.29 -9.99 2.84
CA ALA A 98 -11.31 -11.45 2.85
C ALA A 98 -10.32 -12.05 3.87
N VAL A 99 -9.14 -11.44 4.02
CA VAL A 99 -8.16 -11.83 5.05
C VAL A 99 -8.71 -11.57 6.45
N ALA A 100 -9.29 -10.38 6.68
CA ALA A 100 -9.87 -10.04 7.98
C ALA A 100 -11.02 -10.98 8.37
N ASP A 101 -11.89 -11.35 7.43
CA ASP A 101 -12.98 -12.30 7.65
C ASP A 101 -12.44 -13.70 8.02
N SER A 102 -11.44 -14.18 7.28
CA SER A 102 -10.80 -15.48 7.54
C SER A 102 -10.14 -15.54 8.93
N GLU A 103 -9.51 -14.44 9.37
CA GLU A 103 -8.92 -14.33 10.70
C GLU A 103 -9.97 -14.30 11.82
N ALA A 104 -11.15 -13.74 11.56
CA ALA A 104 -12.26 -13.72 12.51
C ALA A 104 -12.90 -15.10 12.68
N GLU A 105 -13.09 -15.83 11.57
CA GLU A 105 -13.63 -17.19 11.57
C GLU A 105 -12.69 -18.20 12.23
N GLY A 106 -11.38 -18.10 12.01
CA GLY A 106 -10.39 -18.97 12.65
C GLY A 106 -10.15 -18.72 14.15
N ARG A 107 -10.74 -17.67 14.71
CA ARG A 107 -10.68 -17.32 16.14
C ARG A 107 -11.97 -17.64 16.90
N GLY A 108 -13.02 -18.09 16.22
CA GLY A 108 -14.30 -18.55 16.80
C GLY A 108 -14.32 -20.05 17.01
#